data_AF-A0A957TUT2-F1
#
_entry.id   AF-A0A957TUT2-F1
#
_cell.length_a   1.000
_cell.length_b   1.000
_cell.length_c   1.000
_cell.angle_alpha   90.00
_cell.angle_beta   90.00
_cell.angle_gamma   90.00
#
_symmetry.space_group_name_H-M   'P 1'
#
loop_
_entity.id
_entity.type
_entity.pdbx_description
1 polymer ?
#
loop_
_entity_poly.entity_id
_entity_poly.type
_entity_poly.pdbx_seq_one_letter_code
_entity_poly.pdbx_strand_id
1 'polypeptide(L)'
;MSTRDRSGGSVARAHATRTGSSGQQAHPKRTLTSELAMIRARGGAWFAVPHFADAFTLMQRVIPQVESPLVFSNGDYNPLNFLVADGALVGWIDFEHACLEDPYIGFAKFLLWADDAYGWGAGAKAGLVERYLFAHGVAPVDFLGRLVLRGLWHVQEMSPENPPSYMLHVIANAVRQLRSILG
;
A
#
# COMPACT_ATOMS: atom_id res chain seq x y z
N MET A 1 -51.07 -30.49 18.84
CA MET A 1 -50.96 -30.65 20.30
C MET A 1 -50.66 -32.11 20.59
N SER A 2 -49.38 -32.45 20.74
CA SER A 2 -48.90 -33.67 21.39
C SER A 2 -47.44 -33.45 21.78
N THR A 3 -47.08 -33.98 22.94
CA THR A 3 -46.01 -33.56 23.84
C THR A 3 -44.73 -34.37 23.68
N ARG A 4 -43.60 -33.67 23.88
CA ARG A 4 -42.30 -34.09 24.47
C ARG A 4 -41.74 -35.48 24.13
N ASP A 5 -40.48 -35.51 23.69
CA ASP A 5 -39.43 -35.98 24.60
C ASP A 5 -38.05 -35.34 24.33
N ARG A 6 -37.36 -34.99 25.42
CA ARG A 6 -36.01 -34.42 25.46
C ARG A 6 -35.07 -35.51 25.98
N SER A 7 -34.11 -35.92 25.17
CA SER A 7 -32.82 -36.45 25.62
C SER A 7 -31.76 -35.69 24.80
N GLY A 8 -30.77 -35.02 25.38
CA GLY A 8 -29.97 -35.41 26.53
C GLY A 8 -28.57 -35.81 26.04
N GLY A 9 -27.93 -34.98 25.21
CA GLY A 9 -26.56 -35.19 24.72
C GLY A 9 -25.65 -34.09 25.22
N SER A 10 -25.00 -34.33 26.36
CA SER A 10 -23.96 -33.48 26.93
C SER A 10 -22.76 -33.48 26.00
N VAL A 11 -22.54 -32.38 25.27
CA VAL A 11 -21.27 -32.16 24.56
C VAL A 11 -20.31 -31.54 25.56
N ALA A 12 -19.35 -32.36 25.99
CA ALA A 12 -18.29 -31.99 26.91
C ALA A 12 -17.63 -30.67 26.48
N ARG A 13 -17.73 -29.64 27.32
CA ARG A 13 -16.87 -28.46 27.24
C ARG A 13 -15.45 -28.90 27.56
N ALA A 14 -14.65 -29.06 26.51
CA ALA A 14 -13.20 -29.11 26.66
C ALA A 14 -12.74 -27.73 27.16
N HIS A 15 -12.48 -27.63 28.47
CA HIS A 15 -11.67 -26.56 29.04
C HIS A 15 -10.24 -26.73 28.51
N ALA A 16 -9.94 -26.07 27.39
CA ALA A 16 -8.58 -25.86 26.97
C ALA A 16 -8.00 -24.71 27.82
N THR A 17 -7.42 -25.05 28.96
CA THR A 17 -6.51 -24.18 29.70
C THR A 17 -5.26 -24.01 28.83
N ARG A 18 -5.27 -23.02 27.93
CA ARG A 18 -4.07 -22.61 27.20
C ARG A 18 -3.26 -21.68 28.08
N THR A 19 -2.49 -22.26 29.00
CA THR A 19 -1.26 -21.62 29.47
C THR A 19 -0.25 -21.70 28.34
N GLY A 20 -0.37 -20.77 27.41
CA GLY A 20 0.58 -20.57 26.32
C GLY A 20 1.04 -19.13 26.36
N SER A 21 2.26 -18.91 26.83
CA SER A 21 3.03 -17.72 26.52
C SER A 21 3.31 -17.70 25.01
N SER A 22 2.31 -17.36 24.19
CA SER A 22 2.59 -16.92 22.83
C SER A 22 3.22 -15.55 22.96
N GLY A 23 4.54 -15.46 22.76
CA GLY A 23 5.13 -14.18 22.40
C GLY A 23 4.36 -13.67 21.19
N GLN A 24 3.48 -12.68 21.39
CA GLN A 24 2.86 -11.94 20.31
C GLN A 24 4.01 -11.37 19.50
N GLN A 25 4.36 -12.00 18.38
CA GLN A 25 5.17 -11.33 17.37
C GLN A 25 4.33 -10.14 16.93
N ALA A 26 4.76 -8.95 17.32
CA ALA A 26 4.14 -7.72 16.86
C ALA A 26 4.21 -7.71 15.34
N HIS A 27 3.09 -7.41 14.67
CA HIS A 27 3.09 -7.25 13.22
C HIS A 27 4.17 -6.26 12.80
N PRO A 28 4.91 -6.53 11.70
CA PRO A 28 5.89 -5.58 11.17
C PRO A 28 5.25 -4.21 10.99
N LYS A 29 6.01 -3.15 11.26
CA LYS A 29 5.59 -1.76 11.07
C LYS A 29 6.38 -1.15 9.93
N ARG A 30 5.70 -0.53 8.98
CA ARG A 30 6.30 0.17 7.84
C ARG A 30 5.74 1.59 7.78
N THR A 31 6.44 2.52 8.42
CA THR A 31 6.13 3.95 8.26
C THR A 31 6.69 4.47 6.93
N LEU A 32 6.16 5.60 6.44
CA LEU A 32 6.69 6.26 5.25
C LEU A 32 8.18 6.61 5.43
N THR A 33 8.56 7.11 6.61
CA THR A 33 9.97 7.41 6.94
C THR A 33 10.84 6.15 6.90
N SER A 34 10.35 5.03 7.42
CA SER A 34 11.10 3.76 7.38
C SER A 34 11.27 3.25 5.95
N GLU A 35 10.27 3.42 5.09
CA GLU A 35 10.36 3.04 3.69
C GLU A 35 11.37 3.91 2.93
N LEU A 36 11.39 5.22 3.17
CA LEU A 36 12.40 6.12 2.61
C LEU A 36 13.82 5.74 3.08
N ALA A 37 13.98 5.38 4.36
CA ALA A 37 15.26 4.92 4.88
C ALA A 37 15.70 3.58 4.24
N MET A 38 14.76 2.67 3.98
CA MET A 38 15.05 1.41 3.29
C MET A 38 15.50 1.63 1.84
N ILE A 39 14.89 2.56 1.11
CA ILE A 39 15.34 2.93 -0.26
C ILE A 39 16.81 3.38 -0.22
N ARG A 40 17.16 4.24 0.76
CA ARG A 40 18.55 4.68 0.95
C ARG A 40 19.49 3.54 1.26
N ALA A 41 19.09 2.68 2.21
CA ALA A 41 19.91 1.55 2.65
C ALA A 41 20.13 0.52 1.53
N ARG A 42 19.13 0.32 0.66
CA ARG A 42 19.23 -0.56 -0.51
C ARG A 42 20.24 -0.02 -1.54
N GLY A 43 20.35 1.30 -1.68
CA GLY A 43 21.36 1.92 -2.56
C GLY A 43 21.18 1.57 -4.04
N GLY A 44 22.29 1.35 -4.75
CA GLY A 44 22.29 0.87 -6.14
C GLY A 44 22.39 1.97 -7.21
N ALA A 45 22.44 1.52 -8.48
CA ALA A 45 22.74 2.36 -9.64
C ALA A 45 21.71 3.47 -9.90
N TRP A 46 20.49 3.32 -9.38
CA TRP A 46 19.46 4.38 -9.46
C TRP A 46 19.87 5.68 -8.80
N PHE A 47 20.72 5.67 -7.76
CA PHE A 47 21.21 6.91 -7.17
C PHE A 47 22.20 7.68 -8.06
N ALA A 48 22.72 7.05 -9.12
CA ALA A 48 23.50 7.75 -10.15
C ALA A 48 22.59 8.41 -11.22
N VAL A 49 21.28 8.12 -11.22
CA VAL A 49 20.31 8.76 -12.11
C VAL A 49 19.84 10.07 -11.47
N PRO A 50 20.12 11.25 -12.06
CA PRO A 50 19.85 12.54 -11.42
C PRO A 50 18.39 12.71 -10.98
N HIS A 51 17.44 12.32 -11.83
CA HIS A 51 16.01 12.43 -11.52
C HIS A 51 15.58 11.57 -10.32
N PHE A 52 16.18 10.39 -10.14
CA PHE A 52 15.89 9.54 -8.99
C PHE A 52 16.47 10.15 -7.71
N ALA A 53 17.74 10.57 -7.75
CA ALA A 53 18.40 11.20 -6.59
C ALA A 53 17.70 12.51 -6.17
N ASP A 54 17.27 13.31 -7.13
CA ASP A 54 16.51 14.54 -6.89
C ASP A 54 15.13 14.26 -6.27
N ALA A 55 14.41 13.27 -6.79
CA ALA A 55 13.13 12.85 -6.24
C ALA A 55 13.28 12.30 -4.82
N PHE A 56 14.31 11.49 -4.57
CA PHE A 56 14.64 10.99 -3.24
C PHE A 56 14.92 12.14 -2.26
N THR A 57 15.73 13.12 -2.67
CA THR A 57 16.05 14.30 -1.86
C THR A 57 14.80 15.12 -1.53
N LEU A 58 13.89 15.29 -2.51
CA LEU A 58 12.60 15.92 -2.27
C LEU A 58 11.78 15.14 -1.23
N MET A 59 11.75 13.81 -1.30
CA MET A 59 11.02 12.97 -0.36
C MET A 59 11.54 13.08 1.08
N GLN A 60 12.83 13.34 1.29
CA GLN A 60 13.37 13.62 2.63
C GLN A 60 12.72 14.83 3.30
N ARG A 61 12.24 15.80 2.51
CA ARG A 61 11.54 16.99 3.01
C ARG A 61 10.03 16.78 3.14
N VAL A 62 9.44 16.03 2.22
CA VAL A 62 7.97 15.85 2.13
C VAL A 62 7.45 14.80 3.10
N ILE A 63 8.12 13.63 3.18
CA ILE A 63 7.61 12.48 3.94
C ILE A 63 7.35 12.77 5.42
N PRO A 64 8.21 13.49 6.16
CA PRO A 64 7.95 13.79 7.57
C PRO A 64 6.68 14.60 7.82
N GLN A 65 6.16 15.31 6.82
CA GLN A 65 5.01 16.20 6.95
C GLN A 65 3.67 15.50 6.69
N VAL A 66 3.71 14.29 6.14
CA VAL A 66 2.51 13.60 5.66
C VAL A 66 2.28 12.27 6.37
N GLU A 67 3.02 11.94 7.42
CA GLU A 67 2.81 10.70 8.17
C GLU A 67 1.39 10.61 8.76
N SER A 68 0.90 9.40 8.88
CA SER A 68 -0.43 9.09 9.40
C SER A 68 -0.38 7.88 10.33
N PRO A 69 -1.35 7.72 11.24
CA PRO A 69 -1.47 6.52 12.04
C PRO A 69 -1.49 5.26 11.17
N LEU A 70 -0.71 4.26 11.55
CA LEU A 70 -0.59 3.02 10.78
C LEU A 70 -1.88 2.19 10.89
N VAL A 71 -2.25 1.55 9.79
CA VAL A 71 -3.38 0.61 9.69
C VAL A 71 -2.89 -0.77 9.29
N PHE A 72 -3.66 -1.79 9.62
CA PHE A 72 -3.39 -3.14 9.13
C PHE A 72 -3.64 -3.22 7.61
N SER A 73 -2.67 -3.79 6.91
CA SER A 73 -2.69 -4.02 5.47
C SER A 73 -2.20 -5.43 5.15
N ASN A 74 -2.63 -5.98 4.01
CA ASN A 74 -2.06 -7.22 3.47
C ASN A 74 -0.62 -7.02 2.97
N GLY A 75 -0.17 -5.77 2.81
CA GLY A 75 1.17 -5.41 2.34
C GLY A 75 1.34 -5.44 0.81
N ASP A 76 0.34 -5.93 0.08
CA ASP A 76 0.25 -5.87 -1.37
C ASP A 76 -1.14 -5.39 -1.82
N TYR A 77 -1.37 -4.08 -1.70
CA TYR A 77 -2.66 -3.46 -2.03
C TYR A 77 -2.88 -3.40 -3.55
N ASN A 78 -3.23 -4.55 -4.12
CA ASN A 78 -3.40 -4.82 -5.54
C ASN A 78 -4.86 -5.29 -5.80
N PRO A 79 -5.61 -4.68 -6.73
CA PRO A 79 -6.92 -5.14 -7.23
C PRO A 79 -7.08 -6.64 -7.42
N LEU A 80 -6.04 -7.35 -7.88
CA LEU A 80 -6.07 -8.79 -8.11
C LEU A 80 -6.10 -9.61 -6.81
N ASN A 81 -5.84 -8.97 -5.67
CA ASN A 81 -5.92 -9.59 -4.36
C ASN A 81 -7.33 -9.50 -3.74
N PHE A 82 -8.31 -8.91 -4.44
CA PHE A 82 -9.69 -8.83 -3.97
C PHE A 82 -10.59 -9.84 -4.69
N LEU A 83 -11.35 -10.61 -3.93
CA LEU A 83 -12.30 -11.59 -4.46
C LEU A 83 -13.68 -10.94 -4.56
N VAL A 84 -14.30 -11.04 -5.74
CA VAL A 84 -15.65 -10.54 -6.00
C VAL A 84 -16.54 -11.70 -6.42
N ALA A 85 -17.71 -11.82 -5.79
CA ALA A 85 -18.76 -12.75 -6.20
C ALA A 85 -20.11 -12.00 -6.17
N ASP A 86 -20.94 -12.23 -7.20
CA ASP A 86 -22.27 -11.61 -7.35
C ASP A 86 -22.27 -10.07 -7.21
N GLY A 87 -21.21 -9.43 -7.70
CA GLY A 87 -21.04 -7.97 -7.65
C GLY A 87 -20.65 -7.42 -6.27
N ALA A 88 -20.36 -8.27 -5.29
CA ALA A 88 -19.92 -7.88 -3.95
C ALA A 88 -18.49 -8.34 -3.68
N LEU A 89 -17.74 -7.55 -2.90
CA LEU A 89 -16.46 -7.96 -2.35
C LEU A 89 -16.68 -9.05 -1.30
N VAL A 90 -16.12 -10.24 -1.53
CA VAL A 90 -16.31 -11.43 -0.65
C VAL A 90 -15.03 -11.88 0.04
N GLY A 91 -13.87 -11.35 -0.36
CA GLY A 91 -12.61 -11.74 0.26
C GLY A 91 -11.43 -10.87 -0.15
N TRP A 92 -10.35 -11.04 0.60
CA TRP A 92 -9.05 -10.43 0.37
C TRP A 92 -8.00 -11.52 0.58
N ILE A 93 -7.06 -11.64 -0.33
CA ILE A 93 -6.00 -12.66 -0.33
C ILE A 93 -4.62 -12.00 -0.36
N ASP A 94 -3.58 -12.85 -0.38
CA ASP A 94 -2.17 -12.45 -0.45
C ASP A 94 -1.70 -11.56 0.72
N PHE A 95 -1.47 -12.20 1.87
CA PHE A 95 -1.01 -11.57 3.12
C PHE A 95 0.47 -11.88 3.42
N GLU A 96 1.25 -12.31 2.43
CA GLU A 96 2.67 -12.65 2.61
C GLU A 96 3.52 -11.45 3.09
N HIS A 97 3.00 -10.24 2.90
CA HIS A 97 3.62 -8.98 3.29
C HIS A 97 2.86 -8.21 4.36
N ALA A 98 1.95 -8.87 5.08
CA ALA A 98 1.06 -8.22 6.04
C ALA A 98 1.82 -7.40 7.10
N CYS A 99 1.42 -6.14 7.28
CA CYS A 99 2.07 -5.22 8.20
C CYS A 99 1.12 -4.12 8.65
N LEU A 100 1.56 -3.34 9.64
CA LEU A 100 0.99 -2.03 9.94
C LEU A 100 1.70 -0.99 9.07
N GLU A 101 1.00 -0.36 8.13
CA GLU A 101 1.57 0.63 7.22
C GLU A 101 0.68 1.89 7.08
N ASP A 102 1.17 2.87 6.33
CA ASP A 102 0.40 4.08 6.02
C ASP A 102 -0.91 3.72 5.27
N PRO A 103 -2.07 4.31 5.64
CA PRO A 103 -3.36 3.93 5.08
C PRO A 103 -3.53 4.23 3.59
N TYR A 104 -2.68 5.08 3.02
CA TYR A 104 -2.84 5.55 1.64
C TYR A 104 -1.70 5.11 0.71
N ILE A 105 -0.57 4.64 1.24
CA ILE A 105 0.61 4.28 0.44
C ILE A 105 0.32 3.17 -0.59
N GLY A 106 -0.61 2.27 -0.28
CA GLY A 106 -1.03 1.19 -1.18
C GLY A 106 -1.71 1.69 -2.46
N PHE A 107 -2.44 2.81 -2.41
CA PHE A 107 -3.15 3.35 -3.58
C PHE A 107 -2.19 3.80 -4.70
N ALA A 108 -0.92 4.07 -4.38
CA ALA A 108 0.06 4.45 -5.39
C ALA A 108 0.19 3.39 -6.52
N LYS A 109 0.02 2.09 -6.19
CA LYS A 109 0.08 1.00 -7.17
C LYS A 109 -0.95 1.14 -8.30
N PHE A 110 -2.14 1.65 -8.00
CA PHE A 110 -3.20 1.88 -8.98
C PHE A 110 -2.80 2.89 -10.06
N LEU A 111 -1.87 3.80 -9.75
CA LEU A 111 -1.36 4.79 -10.70
C LEU A 111 -0.03 4.36 -11.31
N LEU A 112 0.85 3.73 -10.55
CA LEU A 112 2.17 3.28 -11.03
C LEU A 112 2.07 2.13 -12.03
N TRP A 113 1.03 1.30 -11.93
CA TRP A 113 0.78 0.15 -12.81
C TRP A 113 -0.39 0.35 -13.76
N ALA A 114 -0.94 1.57 -13.87
CA ALA A 114 -1.99 1.91 -14.83
C ALA A 114 -1.50 1.97 -16.30
N ASP A 115 -0.41 1.26 -16.59
CA ASP A 115 -0.02 0.89 -17.94
C ASP A 115 -1.10 -0.05 -18.51
N ASP A 116 -1.67 0.30 -19.65
CA ASP A 116 -2.85 -0.38 -20.19
C ASP A 116 -2.54 -1.77 -20.76
N ALA A 117 -1.27 -2.19 -20.74
CA ALA A 117 -0.83 -3.58 -20.90
C ALA A 117 -1.54 -4.56 -19.95
N TYR A 118 -1.89 -4.13 -18.73
CA TYR A 118 -2.47 -5.01 -17.71
C TYR A 118 -3.95 -4.70 -17.39
N GLY A 119 -4.56 -3.75 -18.11
CA GLY A 119 -5.98 -3.38 -17.93
C GLY A 119 -6.29 -2.41 -16.78
N TRP A 120 -5.27 -1.86 -16.12
CA TRP A 120 -5.42 -0.99 -14.94
C TRP A 120 -5.72 0.46 -15.29
N GLY A 121 -5.40 0.87 -16.52
CA GLY A 121 -5.62 2.23 -17.01
C GLY A 121 -7.08 2.69 -16.92
N ALA A 122 -8.07 1.79 -16.93
CA ALA A 122 -9.47 2.15 -16.77
C ALA A 122 -9.78 2.72 -15.37
N GLY A 123 -9.22 2.12 -14.30
CA GLY A 123 -9.40 2.60 -12.93
C GLY A 123 -8.76 3.96 -12.69
N ALA A 124 -7.55 4.16 -13.22
CA ALA A 124 -6.86 5.46 -13.18
C ALA A 124 -7.63 6.52 -13.98
N LYS A 125 -8.08 6.22 -15.21
CA LYS A 125 -8.89 7.15 -16.04
C LYS A 125 -10.23 7.50 -15.40
N ALA A 126 -10.82 6.57 -14.65
CA ALA A 126 -12.04 6.83 -13.88
C ALA A 126 -11.78 7.69 -12.63
N GLY A 127 -10.53 7.92 -12.24
CA GLY A 127 -10.20 8.68 -11.03
C GLY A 127 -10.53 7.92 -9.75
N LEU A 128 -10.35 6.59 -9.73
CA LEU A 128 -10.72 5.74 -8.60
C LEU A 128 -10.03 6.20 -7.30
N VAL A 129 -8.73 6.44 -7.36
CA VAL A 129 -7.92 6.86 -6.21
C VAL A 129 -8.31 8.27 -5.79
N GLU A 130 -8.43 9.19 -6.74
CA GLU A 130 -8.75 10.59 -6.51
C GLU A 130 -10.11 10.76 -5.82
N ARG A 131 -11.12 10.00 -6.24
CA ARG A 131 -12.44 9.99 -5.59
C ARG A 131 -12.37 9.44 -4.18
N TYR A 132 -11.60 8.38 -3.94
CA TYR A 132 -11.41 7.83 -2.60
C TYR A 132 -10.75 8.86 -1.69
N LEU A 133 -9.63 9.46 -2.12
CA LEU A 133 -8.90 10.47 -1.35
C LEU A 133 -9.79 11.68 -1.03
N PHE A 134 -10.56 12.16 -2.01
CA PHE A 134 -11.52 13.24 -1.82
C PHE A 134 -12.59 12.89 -0.78
N ALA A 135 -13.18 11.69 -0.85
CA ALA A 135 -14.19 11.22 0.10
C ALA A 135 -13.64 11.09 1.53
N HIS A 136 -12.33 10.92 1.70
CA HIS A 136 -11.66 10.78 3.01
C HIS A 136 -10.93 12.06 3.45
N GLY A 137 -11.11 13.18 2.74
CA GLY A 137 -10.51 14.46 3.11
C GLY A 137 -8.98 14.49 3.02
N VAL A 138 -8.38 13.61 2.21
CA VAL A 138 -6.93 13.59 2.00
C VAL A 138 -6.56 14.63 0.95
N ALA A 139 -5.67 15.55 1.30
CA ALA A 139 -5.22 16.56 0.36
C ALA A 139 -4.40 15.91 -0.78
N PRO A 140 -4.59 16.32 -2.04
CA PRO A 140 -3.83 15.76 -3.17
C PRO A 140 -2.31 15.82 -2.96
N VAL A 141 -1.80 16.92 -2.38
CA VAL A 141 -0.38 17.10 -2.08
C VAL A 141 0.18 16.03 -1.13
N ASP A 142 -0.61 15.59 -0.15
CA ASP A 142 -0.19 14.58 0.82
C ASP A 142 -0.05 13.20 0.15
N PHE A 143 -0.90 12.93 -0.84
CA PHE A 143 -0.82 11.70 -1.61
C PHE A 143 0.31 11.70 -2.64
N LEU A 144 0.63 12.85 -3.25
CA LEU A 144 1.74 12.92 -4.21
C LEU A 144 3.08 12.48 -3.59
N GLY A 145 3.34 12.80 -2.33
CA GLY A 145 4.53 12.31 -1.61
C GLY A 145 4.58 10.78 -1.50
N ARG A 146 3.44 10.16 -1.20
CA ARG A 146 3.29 8.70 -1.13
C ARG A 146 3.48 8.04 -2.50
N LEU A 147 2.91 8.64 -3.54
CA LEU A 147 3.07 8.17 -4.92
C LEU A 147 4.53 8.18 -5.35
N VAL A 148 5.26 9.27 -5.08
CA VAL A 148 6.70 9.35 -5.40
C VAL A 148 7.48 8.32 -4.58
N LEU A 149 7.24 8.21 -3.27
CA LEU A 149 7.94 7.24 -2.41
C LEU A 149 7.78 5.79 -2.90
N ARG A 150 6.53 5.35 -3.11
CA ARG A 150 6.24 3.99 -3.58
C ARG A 150 6.78 3.77 -5.01
N GLY A 151 6.77 4.81 -5.84
CA GLY A 151 7.38 4.79 -7.16
C GLY A 151 8.89 4.56 -7.11
N LEU A 152 9.61 5.30 -6.26
CA LEU A 152 11.05 5.12 -6.06
C LEU A 152 11.37 3.71 -5.54
N TRP A 153 10.57 3.19 -4.62
CA TRP A 153 10.71 1.81 -4.12
C TRP A 153 10.69 0.78 -5.26
N HIS A 154 9.69 0.85 -6.13
CA HIS A 154 9.52 -0.11 -7.22
C HIS A 154 10.51 0.07 -8.36
N VAL A 155 10.81 1.32 -8.75
CA VAL A 155 11.80 1.60 -9.78
C VAL A 155 13.17 1.04 -9.38
N GLN A 156 13.54 1.14 -8.10
CA GLN A 156 14.80 0.61 -7.58
C GLN A 156 14.93 -0.92 -7.68
N GLU A 157 13.83 -1.65 -7.82
CA GLU A 157 13.82 -3.11 -8.04
C GLU A 157 14.11 -3.48 -9.50
N MET A 158 14.16 -2.49 -10.40
CA MET A 158 14.38 -2.66 -11.84
C MET A 158 15.76 -2.16 -12.27
N SER A 159 16.21 -2.54 -13.47
CA SER A 159 17.47 -2.04 -14.03
C SER A 159 17.32 -0.61 -14.56
N PRO A 160 18.26 0.32 -14.24
CA PRO A 160 18.31 1.64 -14.88
C PRO A 160 18.54 1.56 -16.40
N GLU A 161 19.10 0.46 -16.91
CA GLU A 161 19.36 0.25 -18.35
C GLU A 161 18.08 -0.07 -19.13
N ASN A 162 17.05 -0.59 -18.44
CA ASN A 162 15.73 -0.87 -19.00
C ASN A 162 14.64 -0.38 -18.04
N PRO A 163 14.48 0.95 -17.91
CA PRO A 163 13.63 1.51 -16.88
C PRO A 163 12.13 1.41 -17.23
N PRO A 164 11.24 1.32 -16.23
CA PRO A 164 9.80 1.33 -16.46
C PRO A 164 9.32 2.73 -16.88
N SER A 165 9.30 2.99 -18.19
CA SER A 165 9.05 4.32 -18.77
C SER A 165 7.74 4.96 -18.28
N TYR A 166 6.66 4.18 -18.21
CA TYR A 166 5.37 4.62 -17.70
C TYR A 166 5.46 5.06 -16.23
N MET A 167 6.05 4.21 -15.37
CA MET A 167 6.18 4.49 -13.94
C MET A 167 7.05 5.73 -13.70
N LEU A 168 8.15 5.87 -14.46
CA LEU A 168 9.00 7.07 -14.41
C LEU A 168 8.23 8.33 -14.83
N HIS A 169 7.35 8.25 -15.83
CA HIS A 169 6.51 9.37 -16.23
C HIS A 169 5.54 9.79 -15.12
N VAL A 170 4.90 8.82 -14.45
CA VAL A 170 4.01 9.07 -13.30
C VAL A 170 4.78 9.74 -12.17
N ILE A 171 5.96 9.22 -11.81
CA ILE A 171 6.82 9.79 -10.75
C ILE A 171 7.25 11.22 -11.13
N ALA A 172 7.71 11.44 -12.36
CA ALA A 172 8.18 12.75 -12.81
C ALA A 172 7.06 13.81 -12.78
N ASN A 173 5.83 13.42 -13.14
CA ASN A 173 4.67 14.31 -13.04
C ASN A 173 4.33 14.64 -11.57
N ALA A 174 4.38 13.64 -10.67
CA ALA A 174 4.12 13.86 -9.25
C ALA A 174 5.18 14.77 -8.61
N VAL A 175 6.46 14.57 -8.93
CA VAL A 175 7.55 15.45 -8.50
C VAL A 175 7.36 16.88 -8.99
N ARG A 176 6.96 17.07 -10.27
CA ARG A 176 6.69 18.40 -10.83
C ARG A 176 5.57 19.11 -10.08
N GLN A 177 4.48 18.40 -9.78
CA GLN A 177 3.36 18.95 -9.02
C GLN A 177 3.76 19.31 -7.60
N LEU A 178 4.48 18.42 -6.90
CA LEU A 178 5.00 18.71 -5.55
C LEU A 178 5.87 19.96 -5.55
N ARG A 179 6.81 20.11 -6.50
CA ARG A 179 7.64 21.31 -6.60
C ARG A 179 6.80 22.56 -6.83
N SER A 180 5.81 22.51 -7.72
CA SER A 180 4.91 23.63 -7.97
C SER A 180 4.10 24.05 -6.74
N ILE A 181 3.82 23.13 -5.82
CA ILE A 181 3.07 23.41 -4.59
C ILE A 181 4.00 23.93 -3.48
N LEU A 182 5.24 23.45 -3.43
CA LEU A 182 6.18 23.72 -2.34
C LEU A 182 7.07 24.96 -2.53
N GLY A 183 7.18 25.50 -3.75
CA GLY A 183 8.04 26.66 -4.07
C GLY A 183 9.45 26.26 -4.48
#